data_AF-A0A1H3K7Z6-F1
#
_entry.id   AF-A0A1H3K7Z6-F1
#
_cell.length_a   1.000
_cell.length_b   1.000
_cell.length_c   1.000
_cell.angle_alpha   90.00
_cell.angle_beta   90.00
_cell.angle_gamma   90.00
#
_symmetry.space_group_name_H-M   'P 1'
#
loop_
_entity.id
_entity.type
_entity.pdbx_description
1 polymer ?
#
loop_
_entity_poly.entity_id
_entity_poly.type
_entity_poly.pdbx_seq_one_letter_code
_entity_poly.pdbx_strand_id
1 'polypeptide(L)' 'GKTSREGIYAGGDAVSGAATVILAMGAGKEAAAAIDAYLKK' A
#
# COMPACT_ATOMS: atom_id res chain seq x y z
N GLY A 1 -1.21 0.62 2.52
CA GLY A 1 -1.44 1.44 3.73
C GLY A 1 -0.51 2.64 3.77
N LYS A 2 -1.02 3.81 4.19
CA LYS A 2 -0.20 5.01 4.45
C LYS A 2 0.63 4.78 5.72
N THR A 3 1.91 5.11 5.68
CA THR A 3 2.78 4.99 6.86
C THR A 3 2.66 6.22 7.76
N SER A 4 3.35 6.22 8.90
CA SER A 4 3.44 7.40 9.78
C SER A 4 4.13 8.60 9.13
N ARG A 5 4.89 8.38 8.05
CA ARG A 5 5.57 9.45 7.29
C ARG A 5 4.71 9.86 6.10
N GLU A 6 4.54 11.17 5.95
CA GLU A 6 3.79 11.73 4.82
C GLU A 6 4.50 11.41 3.49
N GLY A 7 3.70 11.10 2.47
CA GLY A 7 4.19 10.69 1.14
C GLY A 7 4.76 9.26 1.05
N ILE A 8 4.84 8.51 2.15
CA ILE A 8 5.37 7.15 2.16
C ILE A 8 4.26 6.12 2.37
N TYR A 9 4.21 5.13 1.48
CA TYR A 9 3.19 4.07 1.42
C TYR A 9 3.86 2.70 1.38
N ALA A 10 3.24 1.71 2.03
CA ALA A 10 3.71 0.31 2.04
C ALA A 10 2.53 -0.66 1.89
N GLY A 11 2.79 -1.88 1.39
CA GLY A 11 1.79 -2.93 1.22
C GLY A 11 2.43 -4.33 1.15
N GLY A 12 1.58 -5.37 1.19
CA GLY A 12 2.01 -6.77 1.17
C GLY A 12 2.65 -7.21 2.49
N ASP A 13 3.58 -8.16 2.41
CA ASP A 13 4.25 -8.75 3.59
C ASP A 13 4.98 -7.73 4.47
N ALA A 14 5.40 -6.61 3.88
CA ALA A 14 6.00 -5.48 4.59
C ALA A 14 5.06 -4.79 5.60
N VAL A 15 3.74 -5.04 5.50
CA VAL A 15 2.71 -4.45 6.38
C VAL A 15 1.93 -5.50 7.13
N SER A 16 1.68 -6.67 6.52
CA SER A 16 0.75 -7.68 7.03
C SER A 16 1.42 -8.92 7.63
N GLY A 17 2.76 -9.05 7.54
CA GLY A 17 3.43 -10.32 7.79
C GLY A 17 3.19 -11.32 6.65
N ALA A 18 3.51 -12.60 6.83
CA ALA A 18 3.37 -13.61 5.77
C ALA A 18 1.94 -13.64 5.20
N ALA A 19 1.74 -13.00 4.06
CA ALA A 19 0.46 -12.90 3.39
C ALA A 19 0.48 -13.79 2.14
N THR A 20 -0.68 -14.34 1.79
CA THR A 20 -0.80 -15.09 0.54
C THR A 20 -0.69 -14.15 -0.65
N VAL A 21 -0.28 -14.67 -1.81
CA VAL A 21 -0.06 -13.87 -3.04
C VAL A 21 -1.29 -13.00 -3.38
N ILE A 22 -2.50 -13.49 -3.15
CA ILE A 22 -3.73 -12.73 -3.42
C ILE A 22 -3.92 -11.53 -2.49
N LEU A 23 -3.49 -11.64 -1.23
CA LEU A 23 -3.53 -10.54 -0.26
C LEU A 23 -2.47 -9.48 -0.59
N ALA A 24 -1.27 -9.91 -0.99
CA ALA A 24 -0.22 -9.00 -1.44
C ALA A 24 -0.64 -8.19 -2.68
N MET A 25 -1.30 -8.84 -3.65
CA MET A 25 -1.90 -8.19 -4.83
C MET A 25 -2.96 -7.14 -4.44
N GLY A 26 -3.84 -7.46 -3.48
CA GLY A 26 -4.85 -6.53 -2.97
C GLY A 26 -4.24 -5.29 -2.32
N ALA A 27 -3.25 -5.49 -1.44
CA ALA A 27 -2.54 -4.41 -0.79
C ALA A 27 -1.76 -3.51 -1.77
N GLY A 28 -1.23 -4.09 -2.86
CA GLY A 28 -0.59 -3.33 -3.94
C GLY A 28 -1.56 -2.41 -4.66
N LYS A 29 -2.78 -2.88 -4.94
CA LYS A 29 -3.83 -2.07 -5.59
C LYS A 29 -4.26 -0.89 -4.72
N GLU A 30 -4.42 -1.10 -3.41
CA GLU A 30 -4.73 -0.03 -2.45
C GLU A 30 -3.61 1.00 -2.35
N ALA A 31 -2.35 0.56 -2.33
CA ALA A 31 -1.20 1.46 -2.30
C ALA A 31 -1.13 2.32 -3.57
N ALA A 32 -1.34 1.73 -4.75
CA ALA A 32 -1.36 2.47 -6.01
C ALA A 32 -2.45 3.54 -6.06
N ALA A 33 -3.68 3.21 -5.61
CA ALA A 33 -4.77 4.17 -5.53
C ALA A 33 -4.49 5.32 -4.56
N ALA A 34 -3.85 5.04 -3.42
CA ALA A 34 -3.47 6.06 -2.45
C ALA A 34 -2.36 7.00 -2.97
N ILE A 35 -1.41 6.47 -3.75
CA ILE A 35 -0.37 7.25 -4.41
C ILE A 35 -0.98 8.14 -5.50
N ASP A 36 -1.85 7.59 -6.36
CA ASP A 36 -2.53 8.37 -7.41
C ASP A 36 -3.38 9.51 -6.83
N ALA A 37 -4.13 9.25 -5.75
CA ALA A 37 -4.91 10.27 -5.06
C ALA A 37 -4.03 11.35 -4.39
N TYR A 38 -2.82 11.00 -3.94
CA TYR A 38 -1.88 11.96 -3.38
C TYR A 38 -1.27 12.88 -4.45
N LEU A 39 -0.93 12.33 -5.61
CA LEU A 39 -0.33 13.09 -6.72
C LEU A 39 -1.33 13.97 -7.49
N LYS A 40 -2.63 13.65 -7.42
CA LYS A 40 -3.71 14.44 -8.04
C LYS A 40 -4.20 15.61 -7.19
N LYS A 41 -3.70 15.75 -5.96
CA LYS A 41 -3.92 16.93 -5.11
C LYS A 41 -2.79 17.94 -5.32
#